data_AF-A0A368JZV5-F1
#
_entry.id   AF-A0A368JZV5-F1
#
_cell.length_a   1.000
_cell.length_b   1.000
_cell.length_c   1.000
_cell.angle_alpha   90.00
_cell.angle_beta   90.00
_cell.angle_gamma   90.00
#
_symmetry.space_group_name_H-M   'P 1'
#
loop_
_entity.id
_entity.type
_entity.pdbx_description
1 polymer ?
#
loop_
_entity_poly.entity_id
_entity_poly.type
_entity_poly.pdbx_seq_one_letter_code
_entity_poly.pdbx_strand_id
1 'polypeptide(L)'
;MSPKEAAAATTMSRFLIALMAKEGRFPQPVKIGVKRIAFVRAEVMDWIDEQIANRQAANDNTTSTPKQDGTVVGHIDGRTMFKPGTLASSAA
;
A
#
# COMPACT_ATOMS: atom_id res chain seq x y z
N MET A 1 -18.15 -6.23 -12.63
CA MET A 1 -17.54 -5.01 -13.19
C MET A 1 -17.34 -5.19 -14.69
N SER A 2 -17.73 -4.20 -15.51
CA SER A 2 -17.51 -4.29 -16.96
C SER A 2 -16.05 -3.97 -17.33
N PRO A 3 -15.52 -4.40 -18.50
CA PRO A 3 -14.17 -4.02 -18.92
C PRO A 3 -13.95 -2.50 -19.05
N LYS A 4 -15.01 -1.73 -19.34
CA LYS A 4 -14.96 -0.26 -19.37
C LYS A 4 -14.78 0.31 -17.96
N GLU A 5 -15.49 -0.25 -16.99
CA GLU A 5 -15.44 0.18 -15.59
C GLU A 5 -14.09 -0.18 -14.96
N ALA A 6 -13.55 -1.37 -15.25
CA ALA A 6 -12.20 -1.77 -14.82
C ALA A 6 -11.12 -0.83 -15.41
N ALA A 7 -11.23 -0.49 -16.69
CA ALA A 7 -10.35 0.48 -17.34
C ALA A 7 -10.42 1.88 -16.70
N ALA A 8 -11.61 2.33 -16.30
CA ALA A 8 -11.77 3.60 -15.60
C ALA A 8 -11.12 3.57 -14.21
N ALA A 9 -11.27 2.46 -13.47
CA ALA A 9 -10.71 2.33 -12.12
C ALA A 9 -9.17 2.33 -12.11
N THR A 10 -8.53 1.67 -13.10
CA THR A 10 -7.07 1.55 -13.16
C THR A 10 -6.41 2.56 -14.09
N THR A 11 -7.20 3.36 -14.83
CA THR A 11 -6.74 4.28 -15.89
C THR A 11 -6.00 3.57 -17.04
N MET A 12 -6.12 2.24 -17.13
CA MET A 12 -5.48 1.43 -18.17
C MET A 12 -6.39 1.25 -19.38
N SER A 13 -5.79 1.01 -20.56
CA SER A 13 -6.58 0.70 -21.75
C SER A 13 -7.25 -0.68 -21.62
N ARG A 14 -8.43 -0.84 -22.24
CA ARG A 14 -9.17 -2.12 -22.24
C ARG A 14 -8.36 -3.25 -22.89
N PHE A 15 -7.53 -2.92 -23.87
CA PHE A 15 -6.63 -3.88 -24.53
C PHE A 15 -5.54 -4.35 -23.57
N LEU A 16 -4.92 -3.43 -22.82
CA LEU A 16 -3.90 -3.75 -21.83
C LEU A 16 -4.45 -4.65 -20.72
N ILE A 17 -5.64 -4.35 -20.21
CA ILE A 17 -6.31 -5.20 -19.21
C ILE A 17 -6.52 -6.63 -19.74
N ALA A 18 -6.98 -6.77 -20.98
CA ALA A 18 -7.18 -8.09 -21.58
C ALA A 18 -5.86 -8.85 -21.77
N LEU A 19 -4.78 -8.14 -22.16
CA LEU A 19 -3.45 -8.72 -22.30
C LEU A 19 -2.89 -9.18 -20.94
N MET A 20 -2.93 -8.32 -19.92
CA MET A 20 -2.45 -8.66 -18.57
C MET A 20 -3.25 -9.81 -17.95
N ALA A 21 -4.56 -9.87 -18.20
CA ALA A 21 -5.38 -11.00 -17.76
C ALA A 21 -4.91 -12.31 -18.42
N LYS A 22 -4.58 -12.27 -19.72
CA LYS A 22 -4.00 -13.43 -20.43
C LYS A 22 -2.62 -13.82 -19.87
N GLU A 23 -1.84 -12.84 -19.43
CA GLU A 23 -0.52 -13.05 -18.79
C GLU A 23 -0.62 -13.44 -17.30
N GLY A 24 -1.82 -13.49 -16.72
CA GLY A 24 -2.02 -13.79 -15.29
C GLY A 24 -1.59 -12.67 -14.35
N ARG A 25 -1.37 -11.45 -14.88
CA ARG A 25 -0.97 -10.24 -14.14
C ARG A 25 -2.15 -9.41 -13.64
N PHE A 26 -3.35 -9.74 -14.10
CA PHE A 26 -4.62 -9.09 -13.75
C PHE A 26 -5.69 -10.16 -13.50
N PRO A 27 -6.73 -9.90 -12.70
CA PRO A 27 -7.83 -10.83 -12.48
C PRO A 27 -8.42 -11.42 -13.76
N GLN A 28 -8.79 -12.71 -13.71
CA GLN A 28 -9.29 -13.42 -14.87
C GLN A 28 -10.71 -12.96 -15.24
N PRO A 29 -10.99 -12.67 -16.53
CA PRO A 29 -12.33 -12.32 -16.97
C PRO A 29 -13.27 -13.52 -16.91
N VAL A 30 -14.43 -13.34 -16.28
CA VAL A 30 -15.51 -14.31 -16.25
C VAL A 30 -16.39 -14.13 -17.49
N LYS A 31 -16.68 -15.25 -18.18
CA LYS A 31 -17.63 -15.27 -19.29
C LYS A 31 -19.04 -15.23 -18.73
N ILE A 32 -19.77 -14.14 -18.99
CA ILE A 32 -21.17 -13.96 -18.56
C ILE A 32 -22.14 -14.32 -19.69
N GLY A 33 -21.66 -14.31 -20.94
CA GLY A 33 -22.44 -14.75 -22.09
C GLY A 33 -21.56 -15.03 -23.31
N VAL A 34 -22.20 -15.27 -24.46
CA VAL A 34 -21.53 -15.75 -25.69
C VAL A 34 -20.37 -14.84 -26.13
N LYS A 35 -20.55 -13.51 -26.04
CA LYS A 35 -19.55 -12.51 -26.41
C LYS A 35 -19.22 -11.52 -25.28
N ARG A 36 -19.76 -11.75 -24.08
CA ARG A 36 -19.69 -10.79 -22.98
C ARG A 36 -18.79 -11.35 -21.88
N ILE A 37 -17.80 -10.55 -21.51
CA ILE A 37 -16.91 -10.80 -20.39
C ILE A 37 -17.12 -9.73 -19.32
N ALA A 38 -16.91 -10.11 -18.07
CA ALA A 38 -16.91 -9.23 -16.92
C ALA A 38 -15.80 -9.62 -15.96
N PHE A 39 -15.39 -8.69 -15.11
CA PHE A 39 -14.48 -8.96 -14.01
C PHE A 39 -15.26 -9.00 -12.70
N VAL A 40 -14.84 -9.84 -11.76
CA VAL A 40 -15.36 -9.82 -10.39
C VAL A 40 -14.92 -8.50 -9.75
N ARG A 41 -15.85 -7.76 -9.15
CA ARG A 41 -15.52 -6.44 -8.59
C ARG A 41 -14.49 -6.55 -7.46
N ALA A 42 -14.67 -7.52 -6.56
CA ALA A 42 -13.79 -7.74 -5.42
C ALA A 42 -12.34 -7.98 -5.89
N GLU A 43 -12.12 -8.94 -6.80
CA GLU A 43 -10.79 -9.26 -7.31
C GLU A 43 -10.06 -8.06 -7.93
N VAL A 44 -10.77 -7.17 -8.63
CA VAL A 44 -10.16 -5.97 -9.21
C VAL A 44 -9.75 -4.97 -8.13
N MET A 45 -10.55 -4.81 -7.08
CA MET A 45 -10.21 -3.93 -5.97
C MET A 45 -9.05 -4.51 -5.15
N ASP A 46 -9.09 -5.81 -4.84
CA ASP A 46 -8.02 -6.51 -4.13
C ASP A 46 -6.69 -6.37 -4.88
N TRP A 47 -6.70 -6.53 -6.20
CA TRP A 47 -5.52 -6.31 -7.03
C TRP A 47 -4.98 -4.86 -6.95
N ILE A 48 -5.86 -3.86 -6.91
CA ILE A 48 -5.43 -2.45 -6.75
C ILE A 48 -4.78 -2.25 -5.38
N ASP A 49 -5.36 -2.82 -4.33
CA ASP A 49 -4.85 -2.75 -2.97
C ASP A 49 -3.48 -3.44 -2.86
N GLU A 50 -3.30 -4.59 -3.51
CA GLU A 50 -1.99 -5.27 -3.64
C GLU A 50 -0.94 -4.37 -4.33
N GLN A 51 -1.29 -3.65 -5.40
CA GLN A 51 -0.36 -2.72 -6.05
C GLN A 51 0.02 -1.56 -5.12
N ILE A 52 -0.91 -1.07 -4.30
CA ILE A 52 -0.64 -0.02 -3.32
C ILE A 52 0.26 -0.55 -2.20
N ALA A 53 -0.03 -1.73 -1.67
CA ALA A 53 0.77 -2.36 -0.62
C ALA A 53 2.20 -2.66 -1.09
N ASN A 54 2.36 -3.19 -2.31
CA ASN A 54 3.68 -3.43 -2.90
C ASN A 54 4.48 -2.14 -3.06
N ARG A 55 3.82 -1.02 -3.40
CA ARG A 55 4.47 0.30 -3.45
C ARG A 55 4.90 0.78 -2.07
N GLN A 56 4.07 0.62 -1.05
CA GLN A 56 4.40 1.01 0.33
C GLN A 56 5.58 0.20 0.86
N ALA A 57 5.55 -1.13 0.71
CA ALA A 57 6.65 -2.00 1.10
C ALA A 57 7.98 -1.63 0.40
N ALA A 58 7.91 -1.19 -0.86
CA ALA A 58 9.08 -0.71 -1.59
C ALA A 58 9.59 0.68 -1.15
N ASN A 59 8.77 1.47 -0.46
CA ASN A 59 9.12 2.82 0.01
C ASN A 59 9.53 2.84 1.50
N ASP A 60 9.06 1.87 2.29
CA ASP A 60 9.37 1.75 3.72
C ASP A 60 10.85 1.41 4.00
N ASN A 61 11.60 1.02 2.97
CA ASN A 61 13.05 0.86 3.00
C ASN A 61 13.83 2.19 3.15
N THR A 62 13.18 3.37 3.04
CA THR A 62 13.87 4.67 3.05
C THR A 62 13.59 5.51 4.30
N THR A 63 12.70 5.08 5.20
CA THR A 63 12.37 5.85 6.42
C THR A 63 12.34 4.98 7.67
N SER A 64 13.45 4.28 7.95
CA SER A 64 13.83 4.03 9.34
C SER A 64 14.52 5.28 9.92
N THR A 65 13.81 6.41 9.93
CA THR A 65 14.03 7.38 11.00
C THR A 65 13.21 6.83 12.17
N PRO A 66 13.85 6.37 13.27
CA PRO A 66 13.08 5.95 14.42
C PRO A 66 12.30 7.18 14.88
N LYS A 67 10.97 7.15 14.69
CA LYS A 67 10.07 8.11 15.32
C LYS A 67 10.32 7.92 16.81
N GLN A 68 11.09 8.84 17.39
CA GLN A 68 11.46 8.78 18.78
C GLN A 68 10.17 8.85 19.60
N ASP A 69 9.76 7.72 20.18
CA ASP A 69 8.75 7.65 21.22
C ASP A 69 9.36 8.23 22.51
N GLY A 70 9.61 9.53 22.49
CA GLY A 70 9.96 10.32 23.66
C GLY A 70 8.80 11.24 23.98
N THR A 71 8.06 10.94 25.04
CA THR A 71 7.08 11.87 25.63
C THR A 71 7.76 13.21 25.91
N VAL A 72 7.32 14.28 25.24
CA VAL A 72 7.83 15.64 25.44
C VAL A 72 7.33 16.15 26.79
N VAL A 73 8.23 16.33 27.77
CA VAL A 73 7.86 16.75 29.14
C VAL A 73 7.88 18.28 29.33
N GLY A 74 8.23 19.06 28.30
CA GLY A 74 8.12 20.54 28.34
C GLY A 74 9.14 21.26 27.48
N HIS A 75 8.96 22.58 27.33
CA HIS A 75 9.81 23.47 26.54
C HIS A 75 10.31 24.63 27.44
N ILE A 76 11.62 24.74 27.65
CA ILE A 76 12.25 25.91 28.29
C ILE A 76 13.49 26.35 27.49
N ASP A 77 13.62 27.66 27.27
CA ASP A 77 14.81 28.36 26.78
C ASP A 77 15.56 27.76 25.58
N GLY A 78 14.82 27.47 24.49
CA GLY A 78 15.39 27.35 23.14
C GLY A 78 16.35 26.17 22.89
N ARG A 79 16.50 25.24 23.83
CA ARG A 79 17.30 24.02 23.64
C ARG A 79 16.53 22.78 24.08
N THR A 80 16.18 21.93 23.11
CA THR A 80 15.57 20.63 23.39
C THR A 80 16.60 19.71 24.04
N MET A 81 16.39 19.39 25.32
CA MET A 81 17.23 18.45 26.05
C MET A 81 16.60 17.05 25.98
N PHE A 82 17.27 16.12 25.31
CA PHE A 82 16.97 14.69 25.46
C PHE A 82 17.61 14.21 26.76
N LYS A 83 16.84 13.58 27.65
CA LYS A 83 17.42 12.89 28.83
C LYS A 83 18.36 11.80 28.30
N PRO A 84 19.66 11.77 28.65
CA PRO A 84 20.44 10.57 28.45
C PRO A 84 19.79 9.47 29.29
N GLY A 85 19.50 8.34 28.64
CA GLY A 85 18.87 7.19 29.28
C GLY A 85 19.58 6.89 30.59
N THR A 86 18.84 6.97 31.70
CA THR A 86 19.30 6.47 32.99
C THR A 86 19.57 4.99 32.79
N LEU A 87 20.84 4.62 32.62
CA LEU A 87 21.29 3.27 32.89
C LEU A 87 20.84 3.01 34.33
N ALA A 88 19.93 2.06 34.51
CA ALA A 88 19.69 1.45 35.81
C ALA A 88 21.02 0.82 36.24
N SER A 89 21.85 1.62 36.88
CA SER A 89 23.02 1.19 37.60
C SER A 89 22.58 0.86 39.01
N SER A 90 22.76 -0.41 39.34
CA SER A 90 23.32 -0.88 40.60
C SER A 90 22.42 -0.93 41.85
N ALA A 91 22.53 -2.11 42.49
CA ALA A 91 22.37 -2.42 43.92
C ALA A 91 20.94 -2.41 44.47
N ALA A 92 20.50 -3.34 45.32
CA ALA A 92 21.08 -4.52 45.97
C ALA A 92 19.91 -5.42 46.42
#